data_AF-A0A954PIE8-F1
#
_entry.id   AF-A0A954PIE8-F1
#
_cell.length_a   1.000
_cell.length_b   1.000
_cell.length_c   1.000
_cell.angle_alpha   90.00
_cell.angle_beta   90.00
_cell.angle_gamma   90.00
#
_symmetry.space_group_name_H-M   'P 1'
#
loop_
_entity.id
_entity.type
_entity.pdbx_description
1 polymer ?
#
loop_
_entity_poly.entity_id
_entity_poly.type
_entity_poly.pdbx_seq_one_letter_code
_entity_poly.pdbx_strand_id
1 'polypeptide(L)'
;MFWKELSISMVAYNLTTQLRRQAAVVAECEPRELSFTGVWSVYRHMLQGIEVRDPSQWPERLERAINYSARQKLPKRPGGSYPREAYPRRPKSTRFQKRKKPEKPNDSQAPESK
;
A
#
# COMPACT_ATOMS: atom_id res chain seq x y z
N MET A 1 21.96 -22.65 3.15
CA MET A 1 20.49 -22.72 3.12
C MET A 1 19.86 -21.32 3.06
N PHE A 2 20.28 -20.38 3.92
CA PHE A 2 19.82 -18.97 3.94
C PHE A 2 19.75 -18.26 2.57
N TRP A 3 20.81 -18.35 1.76
CA TRP A 3 20.86 -17.67 0.47
C TRP A 3 19.74 -18.08 -0.50
N LYS A 4 19.30 -19.34 -0.46
CA LYS A 4 18.21 -19.83 -1.33
C LYS A 4 16.87 -19.24 -0.89
N GLU A 5 16.59 -19.26 0.41
CA GLU A 5 15.39 -18.66 1.00
C GLU A 5 15.31 -17.16 0.75
N LEU A 6 16.44 -16.46 0.92
CA LEU A 6 16.54 -15.03 0.65
C LEU A 6 16.27 -14.73 -0.84
N SER A 7 16.87 -15.52 -1.74
CA SER A 7 16.69 -15.34 -3.19
C SER A 7 15.23 -15.56 -3.61
N ILE A 8 14.59 -16.63 -3.11
CA ILE A 8 13.18 -16.92 -3.38
C ILE A 8 12.28 -15.78 -2.85
N SER A 9 12.55 -15.30 -1.64
CA SER A 9 11.81 -14.18 -1.04
C SER A 9 11.94 -12.91 -1.89
N MET A 10 13.14 -12.62 -2.40
CA MET A 10 13.41 -11.46 -3.25
C MET A 10 12.71 -11.57 -4.61
N VAL A 11 12.67 -12.77 -5.20
CA VAL A 11 11.90 -13.03 -6.43
C VAL A 11 10.40 -12.82 -6.18
N ALA A 12 9.84 -13.39 -5.12
CA ALA A 12 8.42 -13.21 -4.77
C ALA A 12 8.06 -11.73 -4.55
N TYR A 13 8.92 -10.99 -3.83
CA TYR A 13 8.75 -9.56 -3.61
C TYR A 13 8.75 -8.77 -4.92
N ASN A 14 9.72 -9.04 -5.80
CA ASN A 14 9.85 -8.36 -7.07
C ASN A 14 8.68 -8.66 -8.01
N LEU A 15 8.23 -9.91 -8.08
CA LEU A 15 7.05 -10.31 -8.86
C LEU A 15 5.79 -9.59 -8.38
N THR A 16 5.56 -9.57 -7.06
CA THR A 16 4.42 -8.85 -6.47
C THR A 16 4.49 -7.35 -6.77
N THR A 17 5.68 -6.77 -6.74
CA THR A 17 5.91 -5.35 -7.05
C THR A 17 5.63 -5.06 -8.53
N GLN A 18 6.01 -5.94 -9.44
CA GLN A 18 5.70 -5.79 -10.87
C GLN A 18 4.20 -5.91 -11.13
N LEU A 19 3.54 -6.91 -10.54
CA LEU A 19 2.09 -7.08 -10.63
C LEU A 19 1.35 -5.84 -10.13
N ARG A 20 1.80 -5.26 -9.00
CA ARG A 20 1.25 -4.01 -8.45
C ARG A 20 1.43 -2.83 -9.39
N ARG A 21 2.56 -2.71 -10.09
CA ARG A 21 2.79 -1.64 -11.08
C ARG A 21 1.87 -1.80 -12.28
N GLN A 22 1.72 -3.00 -12.82
CA GLN A 22 0.80 -3.26 -13.93
C GLN A 22 -0.67 -2.99 -13.53
N ALA A 23 -1.07 -3.47 -12.36
CA ALA A 23 -2.38 -3.20 -11.81
C ALA A 23 -2.65 -1.71 -11.59
N ALA A 24 -1.63 -0.93 -11.21
CA ALA A 24 -1.74 0.52 -11.04
C ALA A 24 -1.99 1.26 -12.37
N VAL A 25 -1.38 0.79 -13.47
CA VAL A 25 -1.67 1.30 -14.82
C VAL A 25 -3.13 1.06 -15.19
N VAL A 26 -3.63 -0.17 -14.96
CA VAL A 26 -5.04 -0.52 -15.22
C VAL A 26 -6.01 0.25 -14.33
N ALA A 27 -5.61 0.55 -13.10
CA ALA A 27 -6.43 1.24 -12.10
C ALA A 27 -6.34 2.78 -12.17
N GLU A 28 -5.52 3.31 -13.08
CA GLU A 28 -5.19 4.73 -13.25
C GLU A 28 -4.78 5.41 -11.93
N CYS A 29 -3.93 4.73 -11.15
CA CYS A 29 -3.49 5.21 -9.84
C CYS A 29 -1.97 5.06 -9.65
N GLU A 30 -1.42 5.67 -8.61
CA GLU A 30 -0.03 5.39 -8.28
C GLU A 30 0.10 3.97 -7.68
N PRO A 31 1.21 3.24 -7.93
CA PRO A 31 1.43 1.94 -7.31
C PRO A 31 1.28 1.99 -5.78
N ARG A 32 1.68 3.10 -5.14
CA ARG A 32 1.57 3.30 -3.69
C ARG A 32 0.13 3.36 -3.18
N GLU A 33 -0.84 3.71 -4.02
CA GLU A 33 -2.27 3.73 -3.69
C GLU A 33 -2.90 2.34 -3.72
N LEU A 34 -2.23 1.32 -4.26
CA LEU A 34 -2.67 -0.08 -4.16
C LEU A 34 -2.09 -0.77 -2.92
N SER A 35 -2.82 -1.69 -2.31
CA SER A 35 -2.35 -2.47 -1.16
C SER A 35 -1.34 -3.52 -1.58
N PHE A 36 -0.12 -3.48 -1.03
CA PHE A 36 0.88 -4.53 -1.28
C PHE A 36 0.38 -5.91 -0.80
N THR A 37 -0.18 -5.98 0.41
CA THR A 37 -0.69 -7.24 0.98
C THR A 37 -1.91 -7.76 0.22
N GLY A 38 -2.76 -6.87 -0.28
CA GLY A 38 -3.89 -7.22 -1.16
C GLY A 38 -3.41 -7.86 -2.45
N VAL A 39 -2.48 -7.20 -3.15
CA VAL A 39 -1.87 -7.72 -4.39
C VAL A 39 -1.13 -9.04 -4.16
N TRP A 40 -0.39 -9.17 -3.04
CA TRP A 40 0.25 -10.42 -2.64
C TRP A 40 -0.77 -11.55 -2.45
N SER A 41 -1.93 -11.26 -1.87
CA SER A 41 -3.02 -12.23 -1.73
C SER A 41 -3.51 -12.72 -3.09
N VAL A 42 -3.72 -11.80 -4.04
CA VAL A 42 -4.12 -12.12 -5.41
C VAL A 42 -3.08 -13.01 -6.09
N TYR A 43 -1.80 -12.65 -6.01
CA TYR A 43 -0.71 -13.48 -6.55
C TYR A 43 -0.73 -14.90 -5.98
N ARG A 44 -0.85 -15.04 -4.65
CA ARG A 44 -0.88 -16.35 -3.99
C ARG A 44 -2.05 -17.22 -4.42
N HIS A 45 -3.23 -16.62 -4.61
CA HIS A 45 -4.44 -17.38 -4.95
C HIS A 45 -4.63 -17.62 -6.44
N MET A 46 -4.07 -16.77 -7.31
CA MET A 46 -4.33 -16.82 -8.75
C MET A 46 -3.14 -17.29 -9.59
N LEU A 47 -1.91 -17.22 -9.06
CA LEU A 47 -0.69 -17.51 -9.81
C LEU A 47 0.21 -18.53 -9.09
N GLN A 48 0.35 -18.44 -7.77
CA GLN A 48 1.23 -19.34 -7.02
C GLN A 48 0.61 -20.73 -6.82
N GLY A 49 1.36 -21.78 -7.19
CA GLY A 49 0.98 -23.17 -6.91
C GLY A 49 -0.20 -23.68 -7.73
N ILE A 50 -0.58 -22.97 -8.80
CA ILE A 50 -1.63 -23.42 -9.71
C ILE A 50 -1.01 -24.29 -10.80
N GLU A 51 -1.53 -25.51 -10.91
CA GLU A 51 -1.23 -26.38 -12.04
C GLU A 51 -2.08 -25.99 -13.24
N VAL A 52 -1.42 -25.56 -14.30
CA VAL A 52 -2.04 -25.26 -15.58
C VAL A 52 -1.59 -26.34 -16.57
N ARG A 53 -2.54 -27.10 -17.13
CA ARG A 53 -2.26 -28.19 -18.07
C ARG A 53 -1.82 -27.69 -19.44
N ASP A 54 -2.33 -26.53 -19.85
CA ASP A 54 -2.03 -25.91 -21.14
C ASP A 54 -1.33 -24.55 -20.92
N PRO A 55 -0.06 -24.40 -21.35
CA PRO A 55 0.67 -23.15 -21.24
C PRO A 55 -0.03 -21.94 -21.88
N SER A 56 -0.90 -22.16 -22.87
CA SER A 56 -1.63 -21.10 -23.58
C SER A 56 -2.59 -20.30 -22.68
N GLN A 57 -2.96 -20.85 -21.51
CA GLN A 57 -3.92 -20.23 -20.58
C GLN A 57 -3.26 -19.20 -19.64
N TRP A 58 -1.93 -19.14 -19.59
CA TRP A 58 -1.21 -18.23 -18.69
C TRP A 58 -1.47 -16.74 -18.95
N PRO A 59 -1.51 -16.24 -20.21
CA PRO A 59 -1.80 -14.85 -20.49
C PRO A 59 -3.16 -14.40 -19.95
N GLU A 60 -4.22 -15.17 -20.20
CA GLU A 60 -5.57 -14.87 -19.70
C GLU A 60 -5.60 -14.86 -18.16
N ARG A 61 -4.91 -15.81 -17.53
CA ARG A 61 -4.85 -15.91 -16.08
C ARG A 61 -4.08 -14.75 -15.45
N LEU A 62 -2.99 -14.33 -16.08
CA LEU A 62 -2.21 -13.17 -15.67
C LEU A 62 -3.05 -11.90 -15.79
N GLU A 63 -3.74 -11.70 -16.92
CA GLU A 63 -4.65 -10.58 -17.12
C GLU A 63 -5.74 -10.53 -16.04
N ARG A 64 -6.33 -11.67 -15.73
CA ARG A 64 -7.31 -11.80 -14.64
C ARG A 64 -6.70 -11.39 -13.30
N ALA A 65 -5.50 -11.86 -12.97
CA ALA A 65 -4.79 -11.50 -11.74
C ALA A 65 -4.47 -9.99 -11.66
N ILE A 66 -4.11 -9.36 -12.79
CA ILE A 66 -3.90 -7.90 -12.88
C ILE A 66 -5.22 -7.17 -12.57
N ASN A 67 -6.33 -7.60 -13.17
CA ASN A 67 -7.64 -7.00 -12.99
C ASN A 67 -8.15 -7.11 -11.53
N TYR A 68 -7.94 -8.25 -10.86
CA TYR A 68 -8.26 -8.37 -9.43
C TYR A 68 -7.33 -7.53 -8.55
N SER A 69 -6.06 -7.42 -8.92
CA SER A 69 -5.07 -6.59 -8.24
C SER A 69 -5.40 -5.10 -8.35
N ALA A 70 -5.92 -4.64 -9.50
CA ALA A 70 -6.34 -3.26 -9.74
C ALA A 70 -7.45 -2.80 -8.78
N ARG A 71 -8.24 -3.74 -8.26
CA ARG A 71 -9.31 -3.49 -7.27
C ARG A 71 -8.79 -3.31 -5.84
N GLN A 72 -7.53 -3.62 -5.57
CA GLN A 72 -6.93 -3.54 -4.23
C GLN A 72 -6.51 -2.10 -3.85
N LYS A 73 -7.38 -1.12 -4.06
CA LYS A 73 -7.12 0.29 -3.73
C LYS A 73 -7.14 0.49 -2.21
N LEU A 74 -6.16 1.23 -1.70
CA LEU A 74 -6.12 1.66 -0.31
C LEU A 74 -7.17 2.76 -0.06
N PRO A 75 -7.83 2.76 1.10
CA PRO A 75 -8.76 3.82 1.45
C PRO A 75 -8.01 5.15 1.62
N LYS A 76 -8.51 6.22 0.99
CA LYS A 76 -8.03 7.59 1.22
C LYS A 76 -8.57 8.06 2.57
N ARG A 77 -7.71 8.08 3.60
CA ARG A 77 -8.05 8.64 4.92
C ARG A 77 -7.69 10.13 4.95
N PRO A 78 -8.66 11.06 4.93
CA PRO A 78 -8.37 12.47 5.11
C PRO A 78 -7.78 12.74 6.51
N GLY A 79 -6.89 13.72 6.63
CA GLY A 79 -6.31 14.14 7.92
C GLY A 79 -5.08 13.35 8.40
N GLY A 80 -4.36 12.66 7.51
CA GLY A 80 -3.13 11.91 7.85
C GLY A 80 -1.86 12.75 7.99
N SER A 81 -1.92 14.06 7.71
CA SER A 81 -0.78 14.97 7.88
C SER A 81 -0.81 15.58 9.27
N TYR A 82 0.05 15.09 10.15
CA TYR A 82 0.33 15.71 11.44
C TYR A 82 1.65 16.48 11.35
N PRO A 83 1.75 17.67 11.97
CA PRO A 83 3.01 18.39 12.05
C PRO A 83 4.05 17.49 12.73
N ARG A 84 5.18 17.26 12.05
CA ARG A 84 6.31 16.49 12.59
C ARG A 84 7.10 17.37 13.54
N GLU A 85 6.58 17.56 14.73
CA GLU A 85 7.27 18.32 15.78
C GLU A 85 8.11 17.38 16.65
N ALA A 86 9.40 17.69 16.78
CA ALA A 86 10.25 17.06 17.78
C ALA A 86 9.83 17.54 19.17
N TYR A 87 9.32 16.63 19.99
CA TYR A 87 8.86 16.99 21.33
C TYR A 87 10.05 17.33 22.24
N PRO A 88 10.18 18.58 22.72
CA PRO A 88 11.26 18.93 23.65
C PRO A 88 11.05 18.24 25.01
N ARG A 89 12.16 17.97 25.71
CA ARG A 89 12.13 17.40 27.05
C ARG A 89 11.37 18.35 27.98
N ARG A 90 10.40 17.80 28.72
CA ARG A 90 9.52 18.60 29.57
C ARG A 90 10.26 19.11 30.82
N PRO A 91 10.09 20.39 31.21
CA PRO A 91 10.62 20.89 32.47
C PRO A 91 9.96 20.18 33.67
N LYS A 92 10.71 20.04 34.78
CA LYS A 92 10.26 19.30 35.97
C LYS A 92 9.00 19.89 36.61
N SER A 93 8.85 21.22 36.55
CA SER A 93 7.71 21.96 37.11
C SER A 93 6.37 21.59 36.46
N THR A 94 6.37 21.29 35.16
CA THR A 94 5.15 20.99 34.40
C THR A 94 4.99 19.49 34.13
N ARG A 95 5.88 18.63 34.66
CA ARG A 95 6.02 17.21 34.28
C ARG A 95 4.70 16.43 34.31
N PHE A 96 3.83 16.71 35.28
CA PHE A 96 2.57 15.98 35.51
C PHE A 96 1.33 16.64 34.89
N GLN A 97 1.43 17.85 34.34
CA GLN A 97 0.26 18.52 33.74
C GLN A 97 -0.13 17.86 32.42
N LYS A 98 -1.38 17.94 31.96
CA LYS A 98 -1.72 17.50 30.59
C LYS A 98 -1.20 18.52 29.57
N ARG A 99 -0.74 18.06 28.39
CA ARG A 99 -0.39 18.98 27.30
C ARG A 99 -1.66 19.64 26.76
N LYS A 100 -1.55 20.92 26.38
CA LYS A 100 -2.62 21.57 25.63
C LYS A 100 -2.74 20.88 24.26
N LYS A 101 -3.97 20.57 23.87
CA LYS A 101 -4.24 19.99 22.55
C LYS A 101 -3.94 21.07 21.50
N PRO A 102 -3.27 20.75 20.38
CA PRO A 102 -3.14 21.71 19.30
C PRO A 102 -4.52 22.17 18.85
N GLU A 103 -4.64 23.45 18.50
CA GLU A 103 -5.87 24.01 17.96
C GLU A 103 -6.23 23.24 16.69
N LYS A 104 -7.51 22.86 16.55
CA LYS A 104 -7.98 22.23 15.33
C LYS A 104 -7.96 23.28 14.23
N PRO A 105 -7.45 22.98 13.02
CA PRO A 105 -7.66 23.88 11.89
C PRO A 105 -9.16 24.08 11.67
N ASN A 106 -9.56 25.34 11.45
CA ASN A 106 -10.95 25.73 11.20
C ASN A 106 -11.42 25.10 9.87
N ASP A 107 -12.52 24.36 9.87
CA ASP A 107 -13.13 23.71 8.68
C ASP A 107 -13.76 24.70 7.68
N SER A 108 -13.30 25.95 7.61
CA SER A 108 -13.99 27.06 6.90
C SER A 108 -13.26 27.65 5.70
N GLN A 109 -12.43 26.86 5.00
CA GLN A 109 -11.96 27.23 3.67
C GLN A 109 -12.03 26.01 2.75
N ALA A 110 -13.20 25.80 2.15
CA ALA A 110 -13.34 24.98 0.96
C ALA A 110 -12.53 25.64 -0.17
N PRO A 111 -11.59 24.94 -0.83
CA PRO A 111 -10.94 25.49 -2.00
C PRO A 111 -11.95 25.57 -3.15
N GLU A 112 -12.17 26.78 -3.66
CA GLU A 112 -12.92 27.03 -4.89
C GLU A 112 -12.29 26.23 -6.04
N SER A 113 -13.12 25.45 -6.73
CA SER A 113 -12.77 24.77 -7.98
C SER A 113 -12.55 25.80 -9.09
N LYS A 114 -11.38 25.78 -9.71
CA LYS A 114 -11.14 26.33 -11.06
C LYS A 114 -10.61 25.22 -11.96
#